data_AF-A0A2V6SF66-F1
#
_entry.id   AF-A0A2V6SF66-F1
#
_cell.length_a   1.000
_cell.length_b   1.000
_cell.length_c   1.000
_cell.angle_alpha   90.00
_cell.angle_beta   90.00
_cell.angle_gamma   90.00
#
_symmetry.space_group_name_H-M   'P 1'
#
loop_
_entity.id
_entity.type
_entity.pdbx_description
1 polymer ?
#
loop_
_entity_poly.entity_id
_entity_poly.type
_entity_poly.pdbx_seq_one_letter_code
_entity_poly.pdbx_strand_id
1 'polypeptide(L)'
;MGIKPRGVGHVVLKVRDLERSARFYREVIGLREVARYKDRMVFFSATGANHHDLALLEVGKHAPAPASDAVGLYHVALKIGDQIDDLRAAKAHLEAQGITPLRLADHRVSKSIYLTDPDGHGLELFVDTDPAIWREDPAAVATVEPLEL
;
A
#
# COMPACT_ATOMS: atom_id res chain seq x y z
N MET A 1 4.41 1.87 -33.07
CA MET A 1 5.35 2.21 -31.99
C MET A 1 4.58 2.14 -30.67
N GLY A 2 5.00 1.28 -29.74
CA GLY A 2 4.27 1.05 -28.50
C GLY A 2 4.47 2.18 -27.47
N ILE A 3 3.55 2.27 -26.53
CA ILE A 3 3.66 3.14 -25.35
C ILE A 3 4.81 2.63 -24.48
N LYS A 4 5.68 3.53 -24.00
CA LYS A 4 6.83 3.20 -23.13
C LYS A 4 6.64 3.83 -21.75
N PRO A 5 5.92 3.16 -20.82
CA PRO A 5 5.78 3.67 -19.46
C PRO A 5 7.15 3.76 -18.77
N ARG A 6 7.29 4.72 -17.86
CA ARG A 6 8.52 4.95 -17.09
C ARG A 6 8.41 4.47 -15.64
N GLY A 7 7.21 4.10 -15.21
CA GLY A 7 6.89 3.67 -13.86
C GLY A 7 5.39 3.81 -13.59
N VAL A 8 4.98 3.45 -12.38
CA VAL A 8 3.64 3.74 -11.85
C VAL A 8 3.64 5.19 -11.37
N GLY A 9 2.66 5.99 -11.81
CA GLY A 9 2.55 7.40 -11.42
C GLY A 9 1.83 7.60 -10.09
N HIS A 10 0.61 7.09 -9.99
CA HIS A 10 -0.20 7.12 -8.76
C HIS A 10 -1.31 6.06 -8.83
N VAL A 11 -1.90 5.75 -7.68
CA VAL A 11 -3.10 4.90 -7.56
C VAL A 11 -4.26 5.71 -7.00
N VAL A 12 -5.47 5.50 -7.52
CA VAL A 12 -6.71 6.11 -7.01
C VAL A 12 -7.64 5.03 -6.48
N LEU A 13 -7.97 5.10 -5.19
CA LEU A 13 -8.87 4.14 -4.53
C LEU A 13 -10.25 4.75 -4.33
N LYS A 14 -11.30 3.96 -4.59
CA LYS A 14 -12.68 4.34 -4.28
C LYS A 14 -12.96 4.03 -2.82
N VAL A 15 -13.39 5.02 -2.05
CA VAL A 15 -13.70 4.87 -0.61
C VAL A 15 -15.15 5.26 -0.34
N ARG A 16 -15.74 4.70 0.73
CA ARG A 16 -17.13 4.99 1.11
C ARG A 16 -17.25 6.31 1.87
N ASP A 17 -16.25 6.59 2.69
CA ASP A 17 -16.17 7.76 3.57
C ASP A 17 -14.76 8.33 3.45
N LEU A 18 -14.66 9.54 2.89
CA LEU A 18 -13.40 10.18 2.56
C LEU A 18 -12.59 10.50 3.82
N GLU A 19 -13.23 11.00 4.88
CA GLU A 19 -12.50 11.47 6.07
C GLU A 19 -12.04 10.30 6.95
N ARG A 20 -12.86 9.25 7.10
CA ARG A 20 -12.45 8.01 7.76
C ARG A 20 -11.21 7.42 7.09
N SER A 21 -11.24 7.36 5.77
CA SER A 21 -10.14 6.77 4.99
C SER A 21 -8.93 7.68 4.98
N ALA A 22 -9.10 8.99 4.81
CA ALA A 22 -8.01 9.96 4.88
C ALA A 22 -7.30 9.93 6.23
N ARG A 23 -8.05 9.80 7.34
CA ARG A 23 -7.48 9.63 8.68
C ARG A 23 -6.59 8.39 8.75
N PHE A 24 -7.05 7.25 8.25
CA PHE A 24 -6.25 6.03 8.20
C PHE A 24 -4.94 6.23 7.44
N TYR A 25 -4.98 6.81 6.24
CA TYR A 25 -3.76 7.04 5.45
C TYR A 25 -2.82 8.07 6.07
N ARG A 26 -3.31 9.06 6.83
CA ARG A 26 -2.47 10.02 7.56
C ARG A 26 -1.87 9.46 8.84
N GLU A 27 -2.70 8.82 9.67
CA GLU A 27 -2.35 8.50 11.06
C GLU A 27 -1.80 7.07 11.19
N VAL A 28 -2.31 6.12 10.41
CA VAL A 28 -1.85 4.73 10.44
C VAL A 28 -0.71 4.52 9.45
N ILE A 29 -0.91 4.90 8.19
CA ILE A 29 0.10 4.70 7.14
C ILE A 29 1.17 5.79 7.14
N GLY A 30 0.86 6.99 7.63
CA GLY A 30 1.83 8.10 7.72
C GLY A 30 2.02 8.89 6.42
N LEU A 31 1.10 8.77 5.45
CA LEU A 31 1.18 9.56 4.22
C LEU A 31 0.83 11.03 4.46
N ARG A 32 1.59 11.92 3.81
CA ARG A 32 1.31 13.35 3.87
C ARG A 32 0.20 13.72 2.91
N GLU A 33 -0.90 14.24 3.45
CA GLU A 33 -1.95 14.86 2.64
C GLU A 33 -1.40 16.13 1.97
N VAL A 34 -1.58 16.26 0.65
CA VAL A 34 -1.04 17.38 -0.14
C VAL A 34 -2.11 18.24 -0.80
N ALA A 35 -3.29 17.70 -1.04
CA ALA A 35 -4.41 18.44 -1.62
C ALA A 35 -5.74 17.76 -1.33
N ARG A 36 -6.82 18.55 -1.44
CA ARG A 36 -8.20 18.07 -1.52
C ARG A 36 -8.89 18.65 -2.74
N TYR A 37 -9.80 17.89 -3.33
CA TYR A 37 -10.72 18.40 -4.36
C TYR A 37 -12.15 18.33 -3.82
N LYS A 38 -12.60 19.46 -3.27
CA LYS A 38 -13.87 19.58 -2.55
C LYS A 38 -13.96 18.50 -1.47
N ASP A 39 -15.16 18.00 -1.21
CA ASP A 39 -15.41 16.89 -0.28
C ASP A 39 -15.40 15.53 -0.99
N ARG A 40 -14.75 15.43 -2.16
CA ARG A 40 -14.83 14.23 -3.01
C ARG A 40 -13.52 13.48 -3.15
N MET A 41 -12.38 14.17 -3.07
CA MET A 41 -11.07 13.54 -3.19
C MET A 41 -10.04 14.12 -2.24
N VAL A 42 -9.10 13.27 -1.82
CA VAL A 42 -7.90 13.63 -1.07
C VAL A 42 -6.69 13.02 -1.77
N PHE A 43 -5.58 13.76 -1.82
CA PHE A 43 -4.34 13.36 -2.48
C PHE A 43 -3.21 13.30 -1.47
N PHE A 44 -2.36 12.29 -1.59
CA PHE A 44 -1.30 11.97 -0.66
C PHE A 44 0.04 11.84 -1.36
N SER A 45 1.12 12.25 -0.69
CA SER A 45 2.49 12.00 -1.13
C SER A 45 3.29 11.27 -0.05
N ALA A 46 4.06 10.27 -0.48
CA ALA A 46 4.96 9.51 0.38
C ALA A 46 6.28 10.26 0.60
N THR A 47 6.93 10.68 -0.49
CA THR A 47 8.29 11.28 -0.44
C THR A 47 8.37 12.70 -0.99
N GLY A 48 7.34 13.19 -1.66
CA GLY A 48 7.37 14.45 -2.42
C GLY A 48 8.05 14.36 -3.80
N ALA A 49 8.52 13.18 -4.21
CA ALA A 49 9.14 12.98 -5.53
C ALA A 49 8.13 13.11 -6.68
N ASN A 50 6.87 12.75 -6.43
CA ASN A 50 5.74 12.94 -7.35
C ASN A 50 4.79 14.01 -6.80
N HIS A 51 3.92 14.55 -7.66
CA HIS A 51 2.86 15.47 -7.22
C HIS A 51 1.90 14.82 -6.20
N HIS A 52 1.66 13.52 -6.32
CA HIS A 52 0.99 12.63 -5.37
C HIS A 52 1.24 11.17 -5.79
N ASP A 53 1.14 10.25 -4.84
CA ASP A 53 1.38 8.81 -5.03
C ASP A 53 0.09 8.00 -4.85
N LEU A 54 -0.80 8.45 -3.96
CA LEU A 54 -2.10 7.86 -3.68
C LEU A 54 -3.18 8.95 -3.67
N ALA A 55 -4.35 8.65 -4.21
CA ALA A 55 -5.54 9.47 -4.04
C ALA A 55 -6.75 8.62 -3.64
N LEU A 56 -7.68 9.25 -2.92
CA LEU A 56 -8.95 8.66 -2.54
C LEU A 56 -10.08 9.38 -3.27
N LEU A 57 -11.08 8.62 -3.71
CA LEU A 57 -12.30 9.10 -4.35
C LEU A 57 -13.52 8.60 -3.58
N GLU A 58 -14.30 9.50 -2.99
CA GLU A 58 -15.54 9.11 -2.33
C GLU A 58 -16.61 8.69 -3.35
N VAL A 59 -17.19 7.51 -3.13
CA VAL A 59 -18.28 6.93 -3.95
C VAL A 59 -19.57 6.72 -3.16
N GLY A 60 -19.60 7.17 -1.91
CA GLY A 60 -20.76 7.15 -1.03
C GLY A 60 -20.84 5.94 -0.11
N LYS A 61 -21.45 6.14 1.06
CA LYS A 61 -21.56 5.17 2.17
C LYS A 61 -22.14 3.79 1.83
N HIS A 62 -22.89 3.66 0.73
CA HIS A 62 -23.57 2.43 0.34
C HIS A 62 -22.90 1.72 -0.85
N ALA A 63 -21.72 2.17 -1.27
CA ALA A 63 -21.00 1.50 -2.34
C ALA A 63 -20.68 0.03 -1.95
N PRO A 64 -20.93 -0.95 -2.85
CA PRO A 64 -20.64 -2.34 -2.57
C PRO A 64 -19.13 -2.58 -2.50
N ALA A 65 -18.71 -3.56 -1.70
CA ALA A 65 -17.37 -4.11 -1.84
C ALA A 65 -17.30 -4.96 -3.13
N PRO A 66 -16.16 -4.99 -3.83
CA PRO A 66 -15.96 -5.95 -4.90
C PRO A 66 -16.03 -7.39 -4.36
N ALA A 67 -16.53 -8.32 -5.17
CA ALA A 67 -16.45 -9.74 -4.85
C ALA A 67 -14.98 -10.21 -4.83
N SER A 68 -14.63 -11.14 -3.94
CA SER A 68 -13.25 -11.59 -3.73
C SER A 68 -12.62 -12.28 -4.95
N ASP A 69 -13.45 -12.82 -5.85
CA ASP A 69 -13.06 -13.51 -7.08
C ASP A 69 -13.33 -12.66 -8.34
N ALA A 70 -13.75 -11.41 -8.18
CA ALA A 70 -13.92 -10.49 -9.31
C ALA A 70 -12.58 -9.96 -9.82
N VAL A 71 -12.53 -9.62 -11.11
CA VAL A 71 -11.44 -8.81 -11.66
C VAL A 71 -11.34 -7.48 -10.93
N GLY A 72 -10.13 -7.07 -10.55
CA GLY A 72 -9.95 -5.86 -9.76
C GLY A 72 -8.54 -5.69 -9.23
N LEU A 73 -8.39 -4.72 -8.33
CA LEU A 73 -7.16 -4.47 -7.59
C LEU A 73 -6.95 -5.58 -6.55
N TYR A 74 -5.77 -6.18 -6.54
CA TYR A 74 -5.40 -7.14 -5.49
C TYR A 74 -4.87 -6.42 -4.24
N HIS A 75 -3.81 -5.62 -4.38
CA HIS A 75 -3.31 -4.72 -3.34
C HIS A 75 -2.50 -3.56 -3.92
N VAL A 76 -2.20 -2.55 -3.08
CA VAL A 76 -1.19 -1.52 -3.33
C VAL A 76 0.00 -1.74 -2.43
N ALA A 77 1.19 -1.88 -3.00
CA ALA A 77 2.44 -2.02 -2.25
C ALA A 77 3.10 -0.66 -2.01
N LEU A 78 3.42 -0.38 -0.75
CA LEU A 78 4.07 0.83 -0.27
C LEU A 78 5.42 0.44 0.34
N LYS A 79 6.51 0.95 -0.24
CA LYS A 79 7.84 0.82 0.36
C LYS A 79 7.92 1.75 1.56
N ILE A 80 8.13 1.19 2.75
CA ILE A 80 8.11 1.95 4.01
C ILE A 80 9.50 2.19 4.61
N GLY A 81 10.53 1.58 4.03
CA GLY A 81 11.90 1.65 4.51
C GLY A 81 12.84 0.79 3.69
N ASP A 82 14.04 0.59 4.20
CA ASP A 82 15.10 -0.18 3.55
C ASP A 82 15.63 -1.31 4.44
N GLN A 83 15.19 -1.39 5.70
CA GLN A 83 15.67 -2.36 6.68
C GLN A 83 14.53 -3.16 7.28
N ILE A 84 14.82 -4.40 7.71
CA ILE A 84 13.82 -5.26 8.36
C ILE A 84 13.27 -4.64 9.65
N ASP A 85 14.05 -3.80 10.32
CA ASP A 85 13.62 -3.08 11.53
C ASP A 85 12.54 -2.03 11.25
N ASP A 86 12.51 -1.44 10.05
CA ASP A 86 11.41 -0.55 9.62
C ASP A 86 10.09 -1.33 9.57
N LEU A 87 10.14 -2.59 9.11
CA LEU A 87 9.00 -3.49 9.03
C LEU A 87 8.54 -3.94 10.44
N ARG A 88 9.47 -4.23 11.35
CA ARG A 88 9.14 -4.52 12.77
C ARG A 88 8.48 -3.33 13.45
N ALA A 89 9.01 -2.13 13.25
CA ALA A 89 8.44 -0.90 13.78
C ALA A 89 7.03 -0.65 13.22
N ALA A 90 6.82 -0.87 11.92
CA ALA A 90 5.51 -0.78 11.30
C ALA A 90 4.51 -1.80 11.88
N LYS A 91 4.92 -3.06 12.07
CA LYS A 91 4.08 -4.08 12.71
C LYS A 91 3.65 -3.65 14.12
N ALA A 92 4.59 -3.20 14.94
CA ALA A 92 4.31 -2.73 16.29
C ALA A 92 3.36 -1.51 16.30
N HIS A 93 3.54 -0.57 15.36
CA HIS A 93 2.64 0.57 15.19
C HIS A 93 1.22 0.13 14.81
N LEU A 94 1.07 -0.79 13.86
CA LEU A 94 -0.23 -1.34 13.47
C LEU A 94 -0.93 -2.01 14.67
N GLU A 95 -0.22 -2.84 15.42
CA GLU A 95 -0.74 -3.52 16.61
C GLU A 95 -1.17 -2.52 17.69
N ALA A 96 -0.41 -1.44 17.90
CA ALA A 96 -0.77 -0.36 18.82
C ALA A 96 -2.04 0.41 18.38
N GLN A 97 -2.36 0.43 17.09
CA GLN A 97 -3.62 0.95 16.54
C GLN A 97 -4.75 -0.09 16.52
N GLY A 98 -4.52 -1.29 17.07
CA GLY A 98 -5.51 -2.38 17.08
C GLY A 98 -5.68 -3.07 15.72
N ILE A 99 -4.70 -2.95 14.82
CA ILE A 99 -4.73 -3.54 13.48
C ILE A 99 -3.82 -4.77 13.47
N THR A 100 -4.41 -5.94 13.32
CA THR A 100 -3.66 -7.19 13.14
C THR A 100 -3.35 -7.39 11.65
N PRO A 101 -2.07 -7.59 11.27
CA PRO A 101 -1.73 -7.98 9.91
C PRO A 101 -2.46 -9.24 9.45
N LEU A 102 -2.86 -9.26 8.18
CA LEU A 102 -3.48 -10.42 7.55
C LEU A 102 -2.45 -11.51 7.21
N ARG A 103 -1.23 -11.09 6.84
CA ARG A 103 -0.15 -12.00 6.47
C ARG A 103 1.20 -11.29 6.58
N LEU A 104 2.21 -12.03 7.03
CA LEU A 104 3.61 -11.67 6.90
C LEU A 104 4.24 -12.55 5.82
N ALA A 105 5.09 -11.99 4.97
CA ALA A 105 5.63 -12.73 3.84
C ALA A 105 7.09 -12.38 3.55
N ASP A 106 7.85 -13.41 3.23
CA ASP A 106 9.18 -13.31 2.66
C ASP A 106 9.09 -13.62 1.17
N HIS A 107 9.30 -12.61 0.33
CA HIS A 107 9.29 -12.75 -1.13
C HIS A 107 10.67 -12.99 -1.72
N ARG A 108 11.68 -13.25 -0.88
CA ARG A 108 13.14 -13.29 -1.19
C ARG A 108 13.69 -11.93 -1.63
N VAL A 109 13.02 -11.23 -2.55
CA VAL A 109 13.35 -9.87 -3.05
C VAL A 109 12.83 -8.75 -2.15
N SER A 110 11.82 -9.04 -1.32
CA SER A 110 11.25 -8.11 -0.35
C SER A 110 10.73 -8.86 0.88
N LYS A 111 10.53 -8.13 1.98
CA LYS A 111 9.84 -8.60 3.19
C LYS A 111 8.62 -7.72 3.40
N SER A 112 7.48 -8.33 3.71
CA SER A 112 6.18 -7.65 3.57
C SER A 112 5.21 -7.94 4.71
N ILE A 113 4.41 -6.92 5.06
CA ILE A 113 3.23 -6.98 5.91
C ILE A 113 2.00 -6.68 5.04
N TYR A 114 1.02 -7.58 5.04
CA TYR A 114 -0.25 -7.41 4.36
C TYR A 114 -1.36 -7.03 5.34
N LEU A 115 -2.17 -6.05 4.96
CA LEU A 115 -3.33 -5.57 5.71
C LEU A 115 -4.41 -5.04 4.76
N THR A 116 -5.55 -4.63 5.29
CA THR A 116 -6.57 -3.89 4.54
C THR A 116 -6.82 -2.52 5.11
N ASP A 117 -7.16 -1.57 4.24
CA ASP A 117 -7.69 -0.27 4.66
C ASP A 117 -9.14 -0.39 5.20
N PRO A 118 -9.75 0.71 5.69
CA PRO A 118 -11.11 0.71 6.23
C PRO A 118 -12.23 0.32 5.24
N ASP A 119 -11.96 0.33 3.94
CA ASP A 119 -12.89 -0.08 2.90
C ASP A 119 -12.60 -1.48 2.33
N GLY A 120 -11.55 -2.14 2.83
CA GLY A 120 -11.14 -3.49 2.44
C GLY A 120 -10.15 -3.54 1.28
N HIS A 121 -9.56 -2.40 0.89
CA HIS A 121 -8.50 -2.39 -0.12
C HIS A 121 -7.25 -3.05 0.44
N GLY A 122 -6.70 -4.02 -0.29
CA GLY A 122 -5.45 -4.67 0.08
C GLY A 122 -4.29 -3.68 0.07
N LEU A 123 -3.49 -3.71 1.13
CA LEU A 123 -2.24 -2.96 1.26
C LEU A 123 -1.11 -3.94 1.57
N GLU A 124 0.06 -3.64 1.01
CA GLU A 124 1.32 -4.27 1.34
C GLU A 124 2.29 -3.19 1.81
N LEU A 125 2.81 -3.32 3.02
CA LEU A 125 3.94 -2.52 3.49
C LEU A 125 5.19 -3.38 3.36
N PHE A 126 6.21 -2.89 2.66
CA PHE A 126 7.39 -3.70 2.40
C PHE A 126 8.69 -2.93 2.50
N VAL A 127 9.76 -3.70 2.66
CA VAL A 127 11.14 -3.28 2.44
C VAL A 127 11.80 -4.20 1.43
N ASP A 128 12.69 -3.67 0.60
CA ASP A 128 13.47 -4.47 -0.33
C ASP A 128 14.55 -5.27 0.42
N THR A 129 14.96 -6.39 -0.17
CA THR A 129 16.21 -7.07 0.20
C THR A 129 17.35 -6.60 -0.72
N ASP A 130 18.45 -7.36 -0.81
CA ASP A 130 19.59 -7.00 -1.67
C ASP A 130 19.17 -6.91 -3.15
N PRO A 131 19.32 -5.74 -3.80
CA PRO A 131 19.06 -5.57 -5.22
C PRO A 131 19.81 -6.50 -6.16
N ALA A 132 20.93 -7.08 -5.75
CA ALA A 132 21.62 -8.09 -6.53
C ALA A 132 20.71 -9.28 -6.85
N ILE A 133 19.82 -9.67 -5.92
CA ILE A 133 18.96 -10.85 -6.07
C ILE A 133 18.10 -10.75 -7.32
N TRP A 134 17.33 -9.68 -7.51
CA TRP A 134 16.45 -9.56 -8.68
C TRP A 134 17.16 -9.04 -9.93
N ARG A 135 18.36 -8.46 -9.80
CA ARG A 135 19.19 -8.10 -10.96
C ARG A 135 19.81 -9.33 -11.62
N GLU A 136 20.21 -10.31 -10.81
CA GLU A 136 20.82 -11.57 -11.26
C GLU A 136 19.76 -12.64 -11.56
N ASP A 137 18.70 -12.70 -10.75
CA ASP A 137 17.58 -13.63 -10.89
C ASP A 137 16.23 -12.88 -10.80
N PRO A 138 15.76 -12.26 -11.90
CA PRO A 138 14.47 -11.57 -11.91
C PRO A 138 13.28 -12.46 -11.53
N ALA A 139 13.39 -13.78 -11.72
CA ALA A 139 12.34 -14.73 -11.38
C ALA A 139 12.20 -14.94 -9.87
N ALA A 140 13.19 -14.51 -9.06
CA ALA A 140 13.14 -14.57 -7.61
C ALA A 140 11.89 -13.90 -7.01
N VAL A 141 11.29 -12.93 -7.72
CA VAL A 141 10.01 -12.29 -7.34
C VAL A 141 8.86 -13.29 -7.16
N ALA A 142 8.91 -14.45 -7.82
CA ALA A 142 7.91 -15.49 -7.73
C ALA A 142 8.15 -16.46 -6.55
N THR A 143 8.71 -15.95 -5.44
CA THR A 143 8.95 -16.70 -4.21
C THR A 143 8.01 -16.17 -3.12
N VAL A 144 7.47 -17.07 -2.29
CA VAL A 144 6.72 -16.70 -1.10
C VAL A 144 6.99 -17.72 0.00
N GLU A 145 7.55 -17.25 1.10
CA GLU A 145 7.81 -18.03 2.31
C GLU A 145 7.19 -17.33 3.53
N PRO A 146 6.91 -18.06 4.62
CA PRO A 146 6.50 -17.45 5.88
C PRO A 146 7.58 -16.51 6.41
N LEU A 147 7.15 -15.38 6.99
CA LEU A 147 8.02 -14.41 7.65
C LEU A 147 7.63 -14.28 9.12
N GLU A 148 8.62 -14.30 10.01
CA GLU A 148 8.48 -14.00 11.43
C GLU A 148 9.09 -12.61 11.72
N LEU A 149 8.34 -11.75 12.43
CA LEU A 149 8.71 -10.37 12.78
C LEU A 149 8.60 -10.08 14.27
#